data_AF-A0A0F9DU94-F1
#
_entry.id   AF-A0A0F9DU94-F1
#
_cell.length_a   1.000
_cell.length_b   1.000
_cell.length_c   1.000
_cell.angle_alpha   90.00
_cell.angle_beta   90.00
_cell.angle_gamma   90.00
#
_symmetry.space_group_name_H-M   'P 1'
#
loop_
_entity.id
_entity.type
_entity.pdbx_description
1 polymer ?
#
loop_
_entity_poly.entity_id
_entity_poly.type
_entity_poly.pdbx_seq_one_letter_code
_entity_poly.pdbx_strand_id
1 'polypeptide(L)'
;MSISNAESARELYDKTANKHINEAVDAVLVSMEQAISEGRTSVALTLSKVSDTFVTEIKQELESRQFMVVYHEARSNRRGENSSPASLVVSF
;
A
#
# COMPACT_ATOMS: atom_id res chain seq x y z
N MET A 1 -28.50 -22.20 18.21
CA MET A 1 -27.47 -21.15 18.41
C MET A 1 -26.43 -21.33 17.31
N SER A 2 -26.44 -20.47 16.29
CA SER A 2 -25.46 -20.55 15.18
C SER A 2 -25.07 -19.14 14.75
N ILE A 3 -24.04 -18.61 15.40
CA ILE A 3 -23.32 -17.40 14.98
C ILE A 3 -21.84 -17.72 15.17
N SER A 4 -21.26 -18.50 14.27
CA SER A 4 -19.83 -18.83 14.33
C SER A 4 -19.13 -18.89 12.96
N ASN A 5 -19.85 -18.68 11.85
CA ASN A 5 -19.26 -18.74 10.51
C ASN A 5 -19.00 -17.36 9.88
N ALA A 6 -19.76 -16.32 10.26
CA ALA A 6 -19.58 -14.98 9.70
C ALA A 6 -18.34 -14.27 10.27
N GLU A 7 -17.96 -14.58 11.51
CA GLU A 7 -16.81 -13.96 12.19
C GLU A 7 -15.48 -14.57 11.74
N SER A 8 -15.39 -15.91 11.64
CA SER A 8 -14.19 -16.61 11.14
C SER A 8 -13.81 -16.25 9.70
N ALA A 9 -14.78 -15.99 8.82
CA ALA A 9 -14.51 -15.55 7.45
C ALA A 9 -13.94 -14.13 7.41
N ARG A 10 -14.37 -13.26 8.34
CA ARG A 10 -13.87 -11.90 8.49
C ARG A 10 -12.45 -11.90 9.03
N GLU A 11 -12.16 -12.72 10.04
CA GLU A 11 -10.79 -12.88 10.58
C GLU A 11 -9.80 -13.44 9.54
N LEU A 12 -10.22 -14.41 8.71
CA LEU A 12 -9.38 -14.96 7.64
C LEU A 12 -9.13 -13.95 6.51
N TYR A 13 -10.14 -13.14 6.18
CA TYR A 13 -10.01 -12.06 5.20
C TYR A 13 -9.08 -10.96 5.72
N ASP A 14 -9.26 -10.53 6.97
CA ASP A 14 -8.38 -9.57 7.65
C ASP A 14 -6.94 -10.07 7.70
N LYS A 15 -6.71 -11.34 8.08
CA LYS A 15 -5.36 -11.91 8.18
C LYS A 15 -4.63 -12.00 6.85
N THR A 16 -5.36 -12.25 5.76
CA THR A 16 -4.76 -12.35 4.42
C THR A 16 -4.45 -10.97 3.85
N ALA A 17 -5.37 -10.01 4.01
CA ALA A 17 -5.12 -8.61 3.61
C ALA A 17 -3.94 -8.01 4.38
N ASN A 18 -3.89 -8.21 5.71
CA ASN A 18 -2.78 -7.73 6.54
C ASN A 18 -1.42 -8.33 6.12
N LYS A 19 -1.39 -9.60 5.70
CA LYS A 19 -0.15 -10.20 5.20
C LYS A 19 0.36 -9.48 3.95
N HIS A 20 -0.52 -9.21 2.99
CA HIS A 20 -0.15 -8.52 1.75
C HIS A 20 0.27 -7.06 1.97
N ILE A 21 -0.33 -6.36 2.94
CA ILE A 21 0.09 -5.01 3.33
C ILE A 21 1.51 -5.04 3.92
N ASN A 22 1.77 -5.96 4.85
CA ASN A 22 3.10 -6.12 5.43
C ASN A 22 4.16 -6.49 4.38
N GLU A 23 3.85 -7.40 3.45
CA GLU A 23 4.76 -7.75 2.34
C GLU A 23 5.04 -6.54 1.44
N ALA A 24 4.04 -5.70 1.16
CA ALA A 24 4.22 -4.48 0.38
C ALA A 24 5.10 -3.45 1.12
N VAL A 25 4.87 -3.26 2.42
CA VAL A 25 5.67 -2.35 3.26
C VAL A 25 7.12 -2.85 3.37
N ASP A 26 7.35 -4.15 3.51
CA ASP A 26 8.68 -4.74 3.52
C ASP A 26 9.42 -4.47 2.21
N ALA A 27 8.76 -4.66 1.07
CA ALA A 27 9.33 -4.34 -0.24
C ALA A 27 9.67 -2.85 -0.40
N VAL A 28 8.87 -1.95 0.19
CA VAL A 28 9.17 -0.50 0.25
C VAL A 28 10.48 -0.29 1.01
N LEU A 29 10.61 -0.87 2.20
CA LEU A 29 11.79 -0.70 3.07
C LEU A 29 13.06 -1.21 2.40
N VAL A 30 13.02 -2.38 1.76
CA VAL A 30 14.17 -2.90 0.99
C VAL A 30 14.55 -1.95 -0.14
N SER A 31 13.55 -1.41 -0.85
CA SER A 31 13.78 -0.42 -1.91
C SER A 31 14.35 0.89 -1.35
N MET A 32 13.96 1.29 -0.14
CA MET A 32 14.50 2.45 0.56
C MET A 32 15.96 2.23 0.93
N GLU A 33 16.32 1.08 1.51
CA GLU A 33 17.72 0.76 1.84
C GLU A 33 18.62 0.83 0.60
N GLN A 34 18.14 0.28 -0.52
CA GLN A 34 18.86 0.37 -1.79
C GLN A 34 18.98 1.82 -2.27
N ALA A 35 17.89 2.59 -2.20
CA ALA A 35 17.87 4.00 -2.59
C ALA A 35 18.82 4.85 -1.73
N ILE A 36 18.90 4.59 -0.42
CA ILE A 36 19.87 5.22 0.50
C ILE A 36 21.30 4.90 0.06
N SER A 37 21.58 3.63 -0.27
CA SER A 37 22.88 3.18 -0.77
C SER A 37 23.27 3.87 -2.09
N GLU A 38 22.27 4.16 -2.93
CA GLU A 38 22.43 4.93 -4.17
C GLU A 38 22.47 6.46 -3.97
N GLY A 39 22.36 6.96 -2.73
CA GLY A 39 22.35 8.39 -2.41
C GLY A 39 21.05 9.12 -2.77
N ARG A 40 19.94 8.38 -2.91
CA ARG A 40 18.60 8.92 -3.14
C ARG A 40 17.90 9.17 -1.80
N THR A 41 17.00 10.14 -1.76
CA THR A 41 16.23 10.55 -0.56
C THR A 41 14.75 10.14 -0.63
N SER A 42 14.36 9.45 -1.70
CA SER A 42 12.98 9.02 -1.90
C SER A 42 12.90 7.80 -2.80
N VAL A 43 11.83 7.04 -2.61
CA VAL A 43 11.42 5.93 -3.48
C VAL A 43 10.00 6.16 -3.99
N ALA A 44 9.77 5.81 -5.25
CA ALA A 44 8.44 5.84 -5.84
C ALA A 44 7.96 4.42 -6.09
N LEU A 45 6.86 4.04 -5.45
CA LEU A 45 6.17 2.79 -5.71
C LEU A 45 5.01 3.02 -6.67
N THR A 46 4.91 2.14 -7.66
CA THR A 46 3.78 2.10 -8.60
C THR A 46 2.94 0.89 -8.27
N LEU A 47 1.74 1.13 -7.75
CA LEU A 47 0.78 0.08 -7.43
C LEU A 47 -0.22 -0.04 -8.58
N SER A 48 -0.13 -1.14 -9.32
CA SER A 48 -1.01 -1.42 -10.45
C SER A 48 -2.20 -2.26 -9.99
N LYS A 49 -3.43 -1.82 -10.30
CA LYS A 49 -4.67 -2.59 -10.08
C LYS A 49 -4.88 -3.03 -8.61
N VAL A 50 -4.59 -2.14 -7.67
CA VAL A 50 -4.89 -2.35 -6.24
C VAL A 50 -6.10 -1.53 -5.82
N SER A 51 -6.83 -2.02 -4.82
CA SER A 51 -7.95 -1.28 -4.21
C SER A 51 -7.43 -0.07 -3.44
N ASP A 52 -8.21 1.02 -3.43
CA ASP A 52 -7.85 2.26 -2.73
C ASP A 52 -7.63 2.07 -1.21
N THR A 53 -8.40 1.15 -0.61
CA THR A 53 -8.21 0.71 0.78
C THR A 53 -6.81 0.15 1.02
N PHE A 54 -6.30 -0.68 0.11
CA PHE A 54 -4.97 -1.29 0.25
C PHE A 54 -3.86 -0.25 0.18
N VAL A 55 -3.99 0.74 -0.72
CA VAL A 55 -3.07 1.88 -0.83
C VAL A 55 -3.10 2.72 0.45
N THR A 56 -4.29 2.97 0.98
CA THR A 56 -4.50 3.72 2.22
C THR A 56 -3.84 3.03 3.41
N GLU A 57 -3.97 1.70 3.53
CA GLU A 57 -3.36 0.96 4.63
C GLU A 57 -1.83 0.91 4.53
N ILE A 58 -1.25 0.73 3.34
CA ILE A 58 0.20 0.85 3.14
C ILE A 58 0.68 2.25 3.53
N LYS A 59 -0.04 3.29 3.11
CA LYS A 59 0.29 4.67 3.45
C LYS A 59 0.28 4.88 4.97
N GLN A 60 -0.78 4.45 5.66
CA GLN A 60 -0.87 4.59 7.11
C GLN A 60 0.25 3.86 7.85
N GLU A 61 0.60 2.64 7.41
CA GLU A 61 1.69 1.89 8.04
C GLU A 61 3.06 2.56 7.84
N LEU A 62 3.31 3.13 6.66
CA LEU A 62 4.54 3.89 6.40
C LEU A 62 4.58 5.22 7.18
N GLU A 63 3.45 5.93 7.29
CA GLU A 63 3.34 7.16 8.10
C GLU A 63 3.51 6.86 9.60
N SER A 64 3.01 5.72 10.08
CA SER A 64 3.21 5.22 11.46
C SER A 64 4.70 5.04 11.80
N ARG A 65 5.50 4.66 10.80
CA ARG A 65 6.96 4.54 10.88
C ARG A 65 7.71 5.87 10.69
N GLN A 66 6.99 6.99 10.74
CA GLN A 66 7.50 8.36 10.59
C GLN A 66 8.05 8.70 9.19
N PHE A 67 7.67 7.94 8.16
CA PHE A 67 8.02 8.28 6.78
C PHE A 67 7.04 9.29 6.20
N MET A 68 7.55 10.23 5.40
CA MET A 68 6.68 11.15 4.67
C MET A 68 6.22 10.49 3.38
N VAL A 69 4.91 10.20 3.29
CA VAL A 69 4.31 9.51 2.15
C VAL A 69 3.39 10.43 1.37
N VAL A 70 3.72 10.67 0.11
CA VAL A 70 2.88 11.43 -0.82
C VAL A 70 2.20 10.45 -1.77
N TYR A 71 0.87 10.41 -1.70
CA TYR A 71 0.05 9.63 -2.62
C TYR A 71 -0.35 10.49 -3.83
N HIS A 72 0.02 10.02 -5.02
CA HIS A 72 -0.41 10.56 -6.30
C HIS A 72 -1.36 9.56 -6.96
N GLU A 73 -2.66 9.86 -6.91
CA GLU A 73 -3.60 9.25 -7.86
C GLU A 73 -3.31 9.81 -9.25
N ALA A 74 -3.04 8.92 -10.20
CA ALA A 74 -3.09 9.30 -11.61
C ALA A 74 -4.52 9.76 -11.91
N ARG A 75 -4.75 11.08 -11.99
CA ARG A 75 -6.05 11.67 -12.33
C ARG A 75 -6.57 11.04 -13.61
N SER A 76 -7.55 10.16 -13.47
CA SER A 76 -8.23 9.51 -14.57
C SER A 76 -9.09 10.56 -15.29
N ASN A 77 -8.53 11.24 -16.29
CA ASN A 77 -9.29 12.20 -17.11
C ASN A 77 -10.07 11.53 -18.25
N ARG A 78 -10.48 10.26 -18.10
CA ARG A 78 -11.30 9.55 -19.10
C ARG A 78 -12.37 8.73 -18.42
N ARG A 79 -13.63 9.13 -18.67
CA ARG A 79 -14.83 8.30 -18.51
C ARG A 79 -14.53 6.89 -19.05
N GLY A 80 -14.39 5.91 -18.17
CA GLY A 80 -14.53 4.50 -18.53
C GLY A 80 -13.34 3.55 -18.31
N GLU A 81 -12.24 3.95 -17.66
CA GLU A 81 -11.15 3.00 -17.34
C GLU A 81 -10.83 2.98 -15.84
N ASN A 82 -11.41 2.02 -15.12
CA ASN A 82 -11.31 1.88 -13.66
C ASN A 82 -9.98 1.24 -13.22
N SER A 83 -8.83 1.74 -13.71
CA SER A 83 -7.50 1.24 -13.32
C SER A 83 -6.41 2.25 -13.65
N SER A 84 -6.50 3.46 -13.10
CA SER A 84 -5.35 4.36 -13.11
C SER A 84 -4.31 3.84 -12.11
N PRO A 85 -3.01 3.76 -12.49
CA PRO A 85 -1.99 3.32 -11.57
C PRO A 85 -1.87 4.31 -10.40
N ALA A 86 -1.83 3.77 -9.19
CA ALA A 86 -1.59 4.51 -7.95
C ALA A 86 -0.08 4.67 -7.78
N SER A 87 0.40 5.88 -7.47
CA SER A 87 1.82 6.09 -7.15
C SER A 87 1.99 6.61 -5.72
N LEU A 88 2.82 5.92 -4.94
CA LEU A 88 3.21 6.32 -3.59
C LEU A 88 4.67 6.75 -3.62
N VAL A 89 4.96 8.00 -3.27
CA VAL A 89 6.31 8.50 -3.09
C VAL A 89 6.61 8.54 -1.60
N VAL A 90 7.64 7.83 -1.17
CA VAL A 90 8.07 7.75 0.23
C VAL A 90 9.41 8.46 0.34
N SER A 91 9.48 9.47 1.21
CA SER A 91 10.71 10.23 1.51
C SER A 91 11.25 9.87 2.90
N PHE A 92 12.57 9.85 3.03
CA PHE A 92 13.31 9.44 4.23
C PHE A 92 14.63 10.21 4.35
#